data_AF-A0A3R8LZH6-F1
#
_entry.id   AF-A0A3R8LZH6-F1
#
_cell.length_a   1.000
_cell.length_b   1.000
_cell.length_c   1.000
_cell.angle_alpha   90.00
_cell.angle_beta   90.00
_cell.angle_gamma   90.00
#
_symmetry.space_group_name_H-M   'P 1'
#
loop_
_entity.id
_entity.type
_entity.pdbx_description
1 polymer ?
#
loop_
_entity_poly.entity_id
_entity_poly.type
_entity_poly.pdbx_seq_one_letter_code
_entity_poly.pdbx_strand_id
1 'polypeptide(L)'
;MEQLYHTTELIGIKDKNIKILFILKHQTHLEIRAKLDYDSPGCPHCQGKCIKYDFQKSSKIPILDCQGFPTLLLLKKRRFQCKSCQKVTVAETTLVKKNCQISQPIWEKVTQLHTENMTNIA
;
A
#
# COMPACT_ATOMS: atom_id res chain seq x y z
N MET A 1 8.95 11.49 18.88
CA MET A 1 8.21 10.55 18.02
C MET A 1 7.14 9.93 18.88
N GLU A 2 5.89 10.08 18.48
CA GLU A 2 4.74 9.55 19.23
C GLU A 2 4.15 8.38 18.44
N GLN A 3 3.87 7.26 19.12
CA GLN A 3 3.27 6.08 18.51
C GLN A 3 1.77 6.09 18.76
N LEU A 4 0.99 6.06 17.68
CA LEU A 4 -0.47 6.10 17.73
C LEU A 4 -1.05 4.76 17.25
N TYR A 5 -2.14 4.33 17.90
CA TYR A 5 -2.92 3.15 17.52
C TYR A 5 -4.28 3.61 16.98
N HIS A 6 -4.36 3.86 15.67
CA HIS A 6 -5.59 4.27 15.00
C HIS A 6 -6.12 3.16 14.07
N THR A 7 -7.45 3.09 13.93
CA THR A 7 -8.16 2.19 13.00
C THR A 7 -7.95 2.59 11.54
N THR A 8 -7.95 1.61 10.64
CA THR A 8 -7.80 1.78 9.18
C THR A 8 -8.83 2.72 8.55
N GLU A 9 -10.01 2.85 9.16
CA GLU A 9 -11.10 3.74 8.71
C GLU A 9 -10.71 5.21 8.73
N LEU A 10 -9.91 5.65 9.70
CA LEU A 10 -9.50 7.05 9.85
C LEU A 10 -8.54 7.53 8.75
N ILE A 11 -7.97 6.61 7.97
CA ILE A 11 -6.93 6.87 6.98
C ILE A 11 -7.48 6.71 5.54
N GLY A 12 -8.71 6.21 5.39
CA GLY A 12 -9.32 6.01 4.07
C GLY A 12 -8.71 4.86 3.25
N ILE A 13 -7.98 3.93 3.88
CA ILE A 13 -7.47 2.73 3.21
C ILE A 13 -8.62 1.72 3.07
N LYS A 14 -9.09 1.51 1.84
CA LYS A 14 -10.23 0.63 1.51
C LYS A 14 -9.91 -0.87 1.57
N ASP A 15 -8.64 -1.24 1.39
CA ASP A 15 -8.23 -2.64 1.33
C ASP A 15 -8.14 -3.27 2.73
N LYS A 16 -9.07 -4.18 3.02
CA LYS A 16 -9.20 -4.87 4.32
C LYS A 16 -8.00 -5.75 4.67
N ASN A 17 -7.16 -6.10 3.69
CA ASN A 17 -5.99 -6.95 3.90
C ASN A 17 -4.74 -6.15 4.28
N ILE A 18 -4.82 -4.81 4.24
CA ILE A 18 -3.80 -3.92 4.78
C ILE A 18 -4.02 -3.77 6.28
N LYS A 19 -3.11 -4.37 7.06
CA LYS A 19 -3.13 -4.30 8.53
C LYS A 19 -2.12 -3.25 8.98
N ILE A 20 -2.59 -2.19 9.61
CA ILE A 20 -1.75 -1.18 10.25
C ILE A 20 -1.11 -1.81 11.48
N LEU A 21 0.20 -1.64 11.61
CA LEU A 21 0.97 -2.07 12.77
C LEU A 21 1.02 -0.96 13.81
N PHE A 22 1.42 0.24 13.37
CA PHE A 22 1.46 1.46 14.18
C PHE A 22 1.69 2.67 13.28
N ILE A 23 1.44 3.85 13.85
CA ILE A 23 1.63 5.14 13.20
C ILE A 23 2.66 5.93 14.01
N LEU A 24 3.63 6.52 13.35
CA LEU A 24 4.61 7.42 13.94
C LEU A 24 4.31 8.84 13.48
N LYS A 25 4.13 9.74 14.44
CA LYS A 25 4.03 11.18 14.17
C LYS A 25 5.42 11.81 14.23
N HIS A 26 5.86 12.35 13.10
CA HIS A 26 7.04 13.20 13.00
C HIS A 26 6.62 14.67 12.98
N GLN A 27 7.60 15.58 13.09
CA GLN A 27 7.34 17.03 13.01
C GLN A 27 6.82 17.44 11.62
N THR A 28 7.25 16.74 10.55
CA THR A 28 6.97 17.12 9.17
C THR A 28 5.93 16.25 8.47
N HIS A 29 5.70 15.02 8.96
CA HIS A 29 4.83 14.05 8.29
C HIS A 29 4.35 12.96 9.25
N LEU A 30 3.34 12.21 8.82
CA LEU A 30 2.90 10.98 9.45
C LEU A 30 3.48 9.77 8.71
N GLU A 31 4.03 8.82 9.46
CA GLU A 31 4.51 7.55 8.93
C GLU A 31 3.61 6.42 9.41
N ILE A 32 2.91 5.76 8.49
CA ILE A 32 2.04 4.61 8.79
C ILE A 32 2.78 3.34 8.40
N ARG A 33 3.05 2.46 9.37
CA ARG A 33 3.64 1.15 9.08
C ARG A 33 2.55 0.11 8.97
N ALA A 34 2.48 -0.58 7.83
CA ALA A 34 1.46 -1.58 7.57
C ALA A 34 2.03 -2.81 6.86
N LYS A 35 1.26 -3.90 6.92
CA LYS A 35 1.52 -5.12 6.14
C LYS A 35 0.30 -5.47 5.30
N LEU A 36 0.53 -5.83 4.05
CA LEU A 36 -0.47 -6.42 3.16
C LEU A 36 -0.34 -7.94 3.25
N ASP A 37 -1.33 -8.60 3.85
CA ASP A 37 -1.29 -10.03 4.14
C ASP A 37 -2.59 -10.70 3.72
N TYR A 38 -2.56 -11.41 2.58
CA TYR A 38 -3.66 -12.24 2.10
C TYR A 38 -3.45 -13.70 2.49
N ASP A 39 -4.51 -14.48 2.37
CA ASP A 39 -4.39 -15.93 2.39
C ASP A 39 -3.72 -16.45 1.13
N SER A 40 -3.07 -17.60 1.27
CA SER A 40 -2.20 -18.12 0.24
C SER A 40 -3.01 -18.53 -0.99
N PRO A 41 -2.79 -17.89 -2.16
CA PRO A 41 -3.49 -18.26 -3.37
C PRO A 41 -2.92 -19.56 -3.98
N GLY A 42 -3.57 -20.08 -5.01
CA GLY A 42 -2.97 -21.07 -5.90
C GLY A 42 -1.84 -20.46 -6.73
N CYS A 43 -0.90 -21.29 -7.18
CA CYS A 43 0.19 -20.82 -8.03
C CYS A 43 -0.33 -20.43 -9.42
N PRO A 44 -0.07 -19.21 -9.91
CA PRO A 44 -0.57 -18.78 -11.22
C PRO A 44 0.08 -19.54 -12.39
N HIS A 45 1.20 -20.23 -12.16
CA HIS A 45 1.95 -20.92 -13.22
C HIS A 45 1.60 -22.40 -13.35
N CYS A 46 1.32 -23.08 -12.24
CA CYS A 46 1.13 -24.54 -12.23
C CYS A 46 -0.06 -24.99 -11.38
N GLN A 47 -0.85 -24.04 -10.86
CA GLN A 47 -2.01 -24.28 -9.97
C GLN A 47 -1.68 -25.02 -8.66
N GLY A 48 -0.41 -25.33 -8.40
CA GLY A 48 0.04 -25.94 -7.14
C GLY A 48 -0.17 -25.05 -5.92
N LYS A 49 -0.10 -25.66 -4.73
CA LYS A 49 -0.31 -24.96 -3.46
C LYS A 49 0.84 -24.00 -3.16
N CYS A 50 0.53 -22.73 -2.92
CA CYS A 50 1.49 -21.78 -2.37
C CYS A 50 1.50 -21.81 -0.84
N ILE A 51 2.59 -21.33 -0.26
CA ILE A 51 2.70 -21.01 1.17
C ILE A 51 2.98 -19.52 1.36
N LYS A 52 2.58 -19.00 2.53
CA LYS A 52 3.09 -17.70 3.01
C LYS A 52 4.59 -17.86 3.23
N TYR A 53 5.37 -17.11 2.46
CA TYR A 53 6.81 -17.04 2.61
C TYR A 53 7.13 -15.86 3.54
N ASP A 54 8.08 -15.02 3.18
CA ASP A 54 8.44 -13.81 3.89
C ASP A 54 7.68 -12.56 3.38
N PHE A 55 8.12 -11.38 3.82
CA PHE A 55 7.66 -10.10 3.30
C PHE A 55 8.73 -9.46 2.43
N GLN A 56 8.30 -8.61 1.50
CA GLN A 56 9.20 -7.70 0.80
C GLN A 56 9.68 -6.58 1.73
N LYS A 57 10.82 -5.96 1.39
CA LYS A 57 11.21 -4.65 1.93
C LYS A 57 10.05 -3.66 1.81
N SER A 58 9.84 -2.86 2.85
CA SER A 58 8.75 -1.88 2.86
C SER A 58 8.87 -0.92 1.68
N SER A 59 7.77 -0.75 0.96
CA SER A 59 7.63 0.31 -0.06
C SER A 59 7.11 1.57 0.62
N LYS A 60 7.73 2.71 0.33
CA LYS A 60 7.24 4.03 0.76
C LYS A 60 6.23 4.51 -0.26
N ILE A 61 4.97 4.66 0.15
CA ILE A 61 3.87 5.02 -0.73
C ILE A 61 3.23 6.30 -0.15
N PRO A 62 3.28 7.44 -0.85
CA PRO A 62 2.54 8.62 -0.42
C PRO A 62 1.04 8.34 -0.55
N ILE A 63 0.28 8.74 0.47
CA ILE A 63 -1.18 8.71 0.48
C ILE A 63 -1.72 10.11 0.77
N LEU A 64 -3.04 10.27 0.72
CA LEU A 64 -3.67 11.54 1.04
C LEU A 64 -3.31 12.00 2.45
N ASP A 65 -3.17 13.30 2.61
CA ASP A 65 -2.79 13.93 3.87
C ASP A 65 -3.81 13.58 4.96
N CYS A 66 -3.31 13.27 6.14
CA CYS A 66 -4.11 12.88 7.29
C CYS A 66 -3.84 13.90 8.41
N GLN A 67 -4.91 14.42 9.02
CA GLN A 67 -4.83 15.44 10.08
C GLN A 67 -4.02 16.69 9.69
N GLY A 68 -4.03 17.07 8.40
CA GLY A 68 -3.26 18.21 7.89
C GLY A 68 -1.76 17.96 7.72
N PHE A 69 -1.29 16.71 7.88
CA PHE A 69 0.11 16.35 7.69
C PHE A 69 0.30 15.48 6.43
N PRO A 70 1.39 15.71 5.66
CA PRO A 70 1.83 14.78 4.63
C PRO A 70 1.95 13.37 5.20
N THR A 71 1.43 12.37 4.50
CA THR A 71 1.33 11.02 5.05
C THR A 71 2.01 9.98 4.14
N LEU A 72 2.90 9.18 4.73
CA LEU A 72 3.62 8.10 4.07
C LEU A 72 3.19 6.74 4.62
N LEU A 73 2.75 5.86 3.73
CA LEU A 73 2.50 4.46 4.03
C LEU A 73 3.75 3.63 3.74
N LEU A 74 4.35 3.04 4.77
CA LEU A 74 5.39 2.02 4.67
C LEU A 74 4.72 0.65 4.63
N LEU A 75 4.49 0.15 3.42
CA LEU A 75 3.77 -1.10 3.20
C LEU A 75 4.74 -2.27 2.96
N LYS A 76 4.71 -3.28 3.84
CA LYS A 76 5.33 -4.58 3.59
C LYS A 76 4.34 -5.49 2.85
N LYS A 77 4.69 -5.95 1.66
CA LYS A 77 3.85 -6.85 0.87
C LYS A 77 4.23 -8.31 1.13
N ARG A 78 3.25 -9.17 1.39
CA ARG A 78 3.47 -10.61 1.58
C ARG A 78 3.99 -11.24 0.29
N ARG A 79 4.99 -12.13 0.40
CA ARG A 79 5.41 -13.02 -0.68
C ARG A 79 4.82 -14.42 -0.48
N PHE A 80 4.48 -15.06 -1.59
CA PHE A 80 4.00 -16.43 -1.63
C PHE A 80 4.94 -17.27 -2.47
N GLN A 81 5.32 -18.44 -1.99
CA GLN A 81 6.16 -19.37 -2.74
C GLN A 81 5.38 -20.63 -3.09
N CYS A 82 5.41 -21.05 -4.35
CA CYS A 82 4.82 -22.31 -4.77
C CYS A 82 5.67 -23.49 -4.32
N LYS A 83 5.06 -24.51 -3.70
CA LYS A 83 5.79 -25.73 -3.31
C LYS A 83 6.23 -26.59 -4.49
N SER A 84 5.50 -26.55 -5.61
CA SER A 84 5.76 -27.41 -6.77
C SER A 84 6.83 -26.84 -7.70
N CYS A 85 6.73 -25.56 -8.07
CA CYS A 85 7.64 -24.93 -9.04
C CYS A 85 8.58 -23.89 -8.43
N GLN A 86 8.54 -23.68 -7.10
CA GLN A 86 9.37 -22.75 -6.33
C GLN A 86 9.28 -21.27 -6.74
N LYS A 87 8.44 -20.91 -7.71
CA LYS A 87 8.21 -19.53 -8.12
C LYS A 87 7.58 -18.72 -6.98
N VAL A 88 8.01 -17.46 -6.89
CA VAL A 88 7.54 -16.51 -5.88
C VAL A 88 6.64 -15.45 -6.52
N THR A 89 5.51 -15.18 -5.88
CA THR A 89 4.61 -14.09 -6.22
C THR A 89 4.46 -13.13 -5.06
N VAL A 90 4.08 -11.87 -5.34
CA VAL A 90 3.91 -10.83 -4.34
C VAL A 90 2.42 -10.49 -4.26
N ALA A 91 1.92 -10.24 -3.04
CA ALA A 91 0.59 -9.70 -2.83
C ALA A 91 0.42 -8.35 -3.56
N GLU A 92 -0.63 -8.23 -4.36
CA GLU A 92 -1.01 -7.01 -5.08
C GLU A 92 -2.21 -6.36 -4.37
N THR A 93 -2.35 -5.04 -4.48
CA THR A 93 -3.45 -4.25 -3.87
C THR A 93 -3.87 -3.17 -4.86
N THR A 94 -5.13 -2.75 -4.83
CA THR A 94 -5.63 -1.65 -5.68
C THR A 94 -5.10 -0.28 -5.25
N LEU A 95 -4.58 -0.16 -4.02
CA LEU A 95 -4.03 1.10 -3.52
C LEU A 95 -2.84 1.59 -4.35
N VAL A 96 -2.01 0.69 -4.85
CA VAL A 96 -0.82 1.01 -5.64
C VAL A 96 -0.64 -0.02 -6.75
N LYS A 97 -0.46 0.45 -7.98
CA LYS A 97 -0.22 -0.43 -9.13
C LYS A 97 1.07 -1.23 -8.97
N LYS A 98 1.13 -2.38 -9.64
CA LYS A 98 2.34 -3.21 -9.70
C LYS A 98 3.52 -2.38 -10.23
N ASN A 99 4.67 -2.54 -9.61
CA ASN A 99 5.91 -1.82 -9.95
C ASN A 99 5.81 -0.28 -9.85
N CYS A 100 4.80 0.24 -9.13
CA CYS A 100 4.64 1.66 -8.85
C CYS A 100 4.79 1.95 -7.35
N GLN A 101 5.04 3.22 -7.03
CA GLN A 101 5.14 3.70 -5.64
C GLN A 101 4.11 4.78 -5.30
N ILE A 102 3.44 5.38 -6.29
CA ILE A 102 2.42 6.40 -6.07
C ILE A 102 1.05 5.73 -5.88
N SER A 103 0.34 6.09 -4.82
CA SER A 103 -1.00 5.56 -4.56
C SER A 103 -2.01 6.06 -5.60
N GLN A 104 -3.02 5.24 -5.91
CA GLN A 104 -4.08 5.63 -6.85
C GLN A 104 -4.78 6.94 -6.46
N PRO A 105 -5.15 7.19 -5.19
CA PRO A 105 -5.80 8.45 -4.82
C PRO A 105 -4.94 9.69 -5.08
N ILE A 106 -3.61 9.59 -4.89
CA ILE A 106 -2.69 10.70 -5.21
C ILE A 106 -2.60 10.89 -6.73
N TRP A 107 -2.52 9.81 -7.49
CA TRP A 107 -2.50 9.87 -8.95
C TRP A 107 -3.78 10.52 -9.52
N GLU A 108 -4.94 10.14 -8.98
CA GLU A 108 -6.24 10.73 -9.32
C GLU A 108 -6.28 12.22 -9.00
N LYS A 109 -5.87 12.63 -7.79
CA LYS A 109 -5.81 14.04 -7.37
C LYS A 109 -4.89 14.88 -8.27
N VAL A 110 -3.70 14.37 -8.58
CA VAL A 110 -2.74 15.08 -9.46
C VAL A 110 -3.30 15.19 -10.88
N THR A 111 -3.94 14.14 -11.37
CA THR A 111 -4.56 14.14 -12.71
C THR A 111 -5.69 15.16 -12.78
N GLN A 112 -6.57 15.18 -11.77
CA GLN A 112 -7.67 16.15 -11.67
C GLN A 112 -7.16 17.58 -11.66
N LEU A 113 -6.18 17.90 -10.81
CA LEU A 113 -5.58 19.24 -10.73
C LEU A 113 -4.95 19.65 -12.07
N HIS A 114 -4.30 18.72 -12.76
CA HIS A 114 -3.74 18.98 -14.07
C HIS A 114 -4.84 19.30 -15.11
N THR A 115 -5.93 18.53 -15.12
CA THR A 115 -7.07 18.77 -15.99
C THR A 115 -7.73 20.12 -15.72
N GLU A 116 -8.00 20.46 -14.45
CA GLU A 116 -8.59 21.75 -14.05
C GLU A 116 -7.71 22.93 -14.48
N ASN A 117 -6.40 22.82 -14.32
CA ASN A 117 -5.47 23.86 -14.77
C ASN A 117 -5.48 24.03 -16.28
N MET A 118 -5.54 22.94 -17.06
CA MET A 118 -5.63 23.05 -18.52
C MET A 118 -6.96 23.66 -18.97
N THR A 119 -8.07 23.38 -18.28
CA THR A 119 -9.38 23.95 -18.63
C THR A 119 -9.54 25.41 -18.22
N ASN A 120 -8.87 25.85 -17.15
CA ASN A 120 -8.93 27.24 -16.67
C ASN A 120 -8.01 28.20 -17.47
N ILE A 121 -7.17 27.67 -18.37
CA ILE A 121 -6.28 28.44 -19.25
C ILE A 121 -6.93 28.69 -20.63
N ALA A 122 -8.06 28.04 -20.93
CA ALA A 122 -8.85 28.23 -22.15
C ALA A 122 -9.95 29.28 -21.97
#